data_AF-A0A7X6ASJ0-F1
#
_entry.id   AF-A0A7X6ASJ0-F1
#
_cell.length_a   1.000
_cell.length_b   1.000
_cell.length_c   1.000
_cell.angle_alpha   90.00
_cell.angle_beta   90.00
_cell.angle_gamma   90.00
#
_symmetry.space_group_name_H-M   'P 1'
#
loop_
_entity.id
_entity.type
_entity.pdbx_description
1 polymer ?
#
loop_
_entity_poly.entity_id
_entity_poly.type
_entity_poly.pdbx_seq_one_letter_code
_entity_poly.pdbx_strand_id
1 'polypeptide(L)'
;AEPGVLVEVGSTARFYPLRILTRHEIVNDAVGGRPVVVTYCPLCNTALAFDPTVDGTVLRFGVSGLLRNSDLVMWDDATESLWQQITGEAIVGALTGTRLEPVP
;
A
#
# COMPACT_ATOMS: atom_id res chain seq x y z
N ALA A 1 6.68 16.67 -17.47
CA ALA A 1 5.81 15.49 -17.25
C ALA A 1 5.35 15.50 -15.80
N GLU A 2 4.14 15.01 -15.51
CA GLU A 2 3.67 14.86 -14.13
C GLU A 2 4.43 13.70 -13.44
N PRO A 3 4.96 13.87 -12.21
CA PRO A 3 5.58 12.78 -11.46
C PRO A 3 4.52 11.79 -10.97
N GLY A 4 4.93 10.54 -10.70
CA GLY A 4 4.04 9.51 -10.20
C GLY A 4 4.73 8.17 -10.07
N VAL A 5 3.93 7.15 -9.79
CA VAL A 5 4.39 5.78 -9.59
C VAL A 5 3.99 4.96 -10.80
N LEU A 6 4.93 4.25 -11.40
CA LEU A 6 4.65 3.24 -12.42
C LEU A 6 4.74 1.88 -11.74
N VAL A 7 3.69 1.07 -11.86
CA VAL A 7 3.68 -0.33 -11.41
C VAL A 7 3.61 -1.21 -12.65
N GLU A 8 4.55 -2.14 -12.77
CA GLU A 8 4.63 -3.09 -13.88
C GLU A 8 4.47 -4.51 -13.37
N VAL A 9 3.42 -5.19 -13.84
CA VAL A 9 3.15 -6.58 -13.51
C VAL A 9 3.06 -7.38 -14.80
N GLY A 10 4.08 -8.20 -15.05
CA GLY A 10 4.22 -8.93 -16.31
C GLY A 10 4.36 -7.96 -17.49
N SER A 11 3.44 -8.02 -18.44
CA SER A 11 3.39 -7.10 -19.59
C SER A 11 2.43 -5.92 -19.40
N THR A 12 1.82 -5.78 -18.22
CA THR A 12 0.84 -4.72 -17.94
C THR A 12 1.49 -3.67 -17.05
N ALA A 13 1.48 -2.42 -17.52
CA ALA A 13 1.94 -1.27 -16.77
C ALA A 13 0.77 -0.35 -16.41
N ARG A 14 0.77 0.21 -15.21
CA ARG A 14 -0.19 1.24 -14.78
C ARG A 14 0.52 2.37 -14.06
N PHE A 15 0.18 3.60 -14.45
CA PHE A 15 0.74 4.82 -13.87
C PHE A 15 -0.25 5.47 -12.91
N TYR A 16 0.23 5.83 -11.73
CA TYR A 16 -0.52 6.49 -10.65
C TYR A 16 0.06 7.89 -10.46
N PRO A 17 -0.67 8.95 -10.87
CA PRO A 17 -0.16 10.31 -10.78
C PRO A 17 0.04 10.74 -9.32
N LEU A 18 1.16 11.41 -9.03
CA LEU A 18 1.49 11.83 -7.67
C LEU A 18 0.41 12.71 -7.06
N ARG A 19 -0.27 13.58 -7.83
CA ARG A 19 -1.36 14.41 -7.30
C ARG A 19 -2.54 13.61 -6.74
N ILE A 20 -2.79 12.42 -7.31
CA ILE A 20 -3.85 11.51 -6.85
C ILE A 20 -3.36 10.83 -5.57
N LEU A 21 -2.13 10.33 -5.60
CA LEU A 21 -1.50 9.68 -4.45
C LEU A 21 -1.34 10.63 -3.25
N THR A 22 -0.99 11.89 -3.45
CA THR A 22 -0.91 12.88 -2.36
C THR A 22 -2.28 13.15 -1.71
N ARG A 23 -3.38 13.01 -2.45
CA ARG A 23 -4.74 13.24 -1.91
C ARG A 23 -5.33 12.01 -1.24
N HIS A 24 -5.06 10.83 -1.80
CA HIS A 24 -5.73 9.59 -1.39
C HIS A 24 -4.82 8.64 -0.61
N GLU A 25 -3.49 8.79 -0.75
CA GLU A 25 -2.41 8.05 -0.09
C GLU A 25 -2.36 6.54 -0.40
N ILE A 26 -3.50 5.88 -0.61
CA ILE A 26 -3.61 4.44 -0.86
C ILE A 26 -4.57 4.17 -2.01
N VAL A 27 -4.16 3.32 -2.96
CA VAL A 27 -4.97 2.83 -4.07
C VAL A 27 -4.97 1.31 -4.06
N ASN A 28 -6.15 0.71 -3.88
CA ASN A 28 -6.36 -0.73 -4.02
C ASN A 28 -6.77 -1.02 -5.46
N ASP A 29 -5.98 -1.81 -6.19
CA ASP A 29 -6.14 -2.02 -7.63
C ASP A 29 -5.80 -3.47 -8.04
N ALA A 30 -6.04 -3.80 -9.31
CA ALA A 30 -5.57 -5.02 -9.95
C ALA A 30 -4.85 -4.70 -11.28
N VAL A 31 -3.55 -5.00 -11.34
CA VAL A 31 -2.70 -4.77 -12.52
C VAL A 31 -2.39 -6.12 -13.17
N GLY A 32 -2.77 -6.31 -14.43
CA GLY A 32 -2.61 -7.60 -15.12
C GLY A 32 -3.35 -8.75 -14.43
N GLY A 33 -4.44 -8.46 -13.69
CA GLY A 33 -5.20 -9.45 -12.92
C GLY A 33 -4.61 -9.80 -11.54
N ARG A 34 -3.44 -9.25 -11.17
CA ARG A 34 -2.86 -9.42 -9.84
C ARG A 34 -3.28 -8.27 -8.91
N PRO A 35 -3.78 -8.55 -7.70
CA PRO A 35 -4.06 -7.52 -6.71
C PRO A 35 -2.79 -6.74 -6.35
N VAL A 36 -2.90 -5.42 -6.25
CA VAL A 36 -1.82 -4.54 -5.82
C VAL A 36 -2.41 -3.45 -4.93
N VAL A 37 -1.71 -3.12 -3.85
CA VAL A 37 -1.95 -1.89 -3.08
C VAL A 37 -0.79 -0.92 -3.32
N VAL A 38 -1.09 0.22 -3.93
CA VAL A 38 -0.12 1.31 -4.14
C VAL A 38 -0.29 2.34 -3.05
N THR A 39 0.80 2.70 -2.40
CA THR A 39 0.82 3.54 -1.21
C THR A 39 1.79 4.69 -1.40
N TYR A 40 1.48 5.84 -0.82
CA TYR A 40 2.33 7.02 -0.81
C TYR A 40 2.20 7.74 0.52
N CYS A 41 3.32 7.89 1.22
CA CYS A 41 3.40 8.74 2.40
C CYS A 41 3.90 10.13 1.99
N PRO A 42 3.05 11.18 2.05
CA PRO A 42 3.45 12.53 1.65
C PRO A 42 4.49 13.16 2.59
N LEU A 43 4.57 12.70 3.84
CA LEU A 43 5.55 13.18 4.82
C LEU A 43 6.94 12.59 4.59
N CYS A 44 7.01 11.32 4.15
CA CYS A 44 8.26 10.64 3.85
C CYS A 44 8.70 10.82 2.39
N ASN A 45 7.81 11.30 1.52
CA ASN A 45 8.01 11.34 0.06
C ASN A 45 8.38 9.95 -0.50
N THR A 46 7.73 8.91 0.01
CA THR A 46 7.99 7.50 -0.32
C THR A 46 6.74 6.88 -0.91
N ALA A 47 6.89 6.22 -2.06
CA ALA A 47 5.86 5.41 -2.69
C ALA A 47 6.28 3.94 -2.72
N LEU A 48 5.36 3.04 -2.36
CA LEU A 48 5.57 1.60 -2.36
C LEU A 48 4.33 0.89 -2.91
N ALA A 49 4.53 -0.21 -3.60
CA ALA A 49 3.47 -1.11 -4.03
C ALA A 49 3.66 -2.48 -3.39
N PHE A 50 2.58 -3.12 -2.96
CA PHE A 50 2.62 -4.43 -2.32
C PHE A 50 1.56 -5.37 -2.90
N ASP A 51 1.80 -6.68 -2.78
CA ASP A 51 0.79 -7.71 -2.91
C ASP A 51 -0.02 -7.73 -1.59
N PRO A 52 -1.32 -7.39 -1.61
CA PRO A 52 -2.14 -7.33 -0.40
C PRO A 52 -2.68 -8.71 0.02
N THR A 53 -2.17 -9.81 -0.53
CA THR A 53 -2.63 -11.16 -0.22
C THR A 53 -1.96 -11.70 1.04
N VAL A 54 -2.76 -11.97 2.08
CA VAL A 54 -2.33 -12.59 3.33
C VAL A 54 -3.15 -13.86 3.55
N ASP A 55 -2.48 -15.00 3.74
CA ASP A 55 -3.11 -16.31 3.93
C ASP A 55 -4.20 -16.65 2.89
N GLY A 56 -3.96 -16.26 1.63
CA GLY A 56 -4.90 -16.48 0.52
C GLY A 56 -6.08 -15.49 0.45
N THR A 57 -6.15 -14.52 1.37
CA THR A 57 -7.16 -13.46 1.37
C THR A 57 -6.56 -12.16 0.84
N VAL A 58 -7.22 -11.55 -0.14
CA VAL A 58 -6.85 -10.23 -0.66
C VAL A 58 -7.42 -9.16 0.27
N LEU A 59 -6.56 -8.51 1.04
CA LEU A 59 -6.95 -7.44 1.96
C LEU A 59 -7.17 -6.13 1.19
N ARG A 60 -8.06 -5.26 1.68
CA ARG A 60 -8.12 -3.86 1.23
C ARG A 60 -7.57 -2.97 2.32
N PHE A 61 -6.78 -1.99 1.91
CA PHE A 61 -6.13 -1.06 2.82
C PHE A 61 -6.74 0.33 2.76
N GLY A 62 -6.73 1.02 3.89
CA GLY A 62 -7.11 2.42 4.02
C GLY A 62 -6.14 3.23 4.90
N VAL A 63 -6.32 4.54 4.87
CA VAL A 63 -5.56 5.49 5.70
C VAL A 63 -6.13 5.48 7.10
N SER A 64 -5.30 5.21 8.12
CA SER A 64 -5.76 5.17 9.52
C SER A 64 -5.85 6.55 10.18
N GLY A 65 -5.19 7.55 9.59
CA GLY A 65 -4.97 8.87 10.21
C GLY A 65 -3.85 8.87 11.26
N LEU A 66 -3.21 7.73 11.51
CA LEU A 66 -2.10 7.59 12.45
C LEU A 66 -0.75 7.64 11.71
N LEU A 67 0.28 8.04 12.47
CA LEU A 67 1.66 8.07 12.03
C LEU A 67 2.54 7.35 13.05
N ARG A 68 3.55 6.65 12.57
CA ARG A 68 4.62 6.07 13.40
C ARG A 68 5.95 6.37 12.76
N ASN A 69 6.86 6.99 13.51
CA ASN A 69 8.14 7.50 13.00
C ASN A 69 7.96 8.42 11.77
N SER A 70 6.91 9.24 11.80
CA SER A 70 6.48 10.12 10.69
C SER A 70 6.05 9.40 9.41
N ASP A 71 6.00 8.07 9.41
CA ASP A 71 5.53 7.25 8.30
C ASP A 71 4.05 6.88 8.46
N LEU A 72 3.35 6.76 7.33
CA LEU A 72 1.93 6.45 7.25
C LEU A 72 1.65 5.08 7.90
N VAL A 73 0.63 5.03 8.74
CA VAL A 73 0.05 3.78 9.22
C VAL A 73 -1.21 3.47 8.43
N MET A 74 -1.23 2.32 7.79
CA MET A 74 -2.37 1.80 7.02
C MET A 74 -3.24 0.93 7.94
N TRP A 75 -4.51 0.74 7.61
CA TRP A 75 -5.36 -0.29 8.23
C TRP A 75 -5.90 -1.24 7.16
N ASP A 76 -6.14 -2.50 7.50
CA ASP A 76 -6.85 -3.45 6.62
C ASP A 76 -8.32 -3.64 7.02
N ASP A 77 -9.19 -3.84 6.04
CA ASP A 77 -10.65 -3.92 6.24
C ASP A 77 -11.17 -5.24 6.81
N ALA A 78 -10.39 -6.31 6.72
CA ALA A 78 -10.80 -7.63 7.17
C ALA A 78 -10.59 -7.83 8.68
N THR A 79 -9.49 -7.29 9.22
CA THR A 79 -9.06 -7.54 10.62
C THR A 79 -8.84 -6.27 11.42
N GLU A 80 -8.89 -5.10 10.77
CA GLU A 80 -8.57 -3.81 11.37
C GLU A 80 -7.15 -3.75 11.96
N SER A 81 -6.24 -4.60 11.46
CA SER A 81 -4.83 -4.53 11.86
C SER A 81 -4.20 -3.28 11.28
N LEU A 82 -3.21 -2.73 11.98
CA LEU A 82 -2.48 -1.54 11.58
C LEU A 82 -1.11 -1.92 11.03
N TRP A 83 -0.73 -1.31 9.92
CA TRP A 83 0.44 -1.66 9.13
C TRP A 83 1.33 -0.45 8.90
N GLN A 84 2.63 -0.59 9.13
CA GLN A 84 3.61 0.44 8.80
C GLN A 84 3.83 0.47 7.28
N GLN A 85 3.55 1.60 6.63
CA GLN A 85 3.61 1.72 5.16
C GLN A 85 5.00 1.40 4.61
N ILE A 86 6.07 1.93 5.22
CA ILE A 86 7.42 1.80 4.68
C ILE A 86 7.96 0.36 4.72
N THR A 87 7.56 -0.43 5.73
CA THR A 87 8.02 -1.82 5.87
C THR A 87 7.03 -2.82 5.29
N GLY A 88 5.75 -2.45 5.17
CA GLY A 88 4.66 -3.35 4.86
C GLY A 88 4.33 -4.30 6.01
N GLU A 89 4.74 -4.00 7.25
CA GLU A 89 4.56 -4.89 8.41
C GLU A 89 3.36 -4.50 9.26
N ALA A 90 2.54 -5.48 9.65
CA ALA A 90 1.49 -5.32 10.64
C ALA A 90 2.11 -5.14 12.03
N ILE A 91 1.85 -3.99 12.66
CA ILE A 91 2.42 -3.59 13.95
C ILE A 91 1.43 -3.67 15.12
N VAL A 92 0.11 -3.71 14.82
CA VAL A 92 -0.96 -3.85 15.81
C VAL A 92 -2.10 -4.67 15.19
N GLY A 93 -2.78 -5.50 15.97
CA GLY A 93 -3.97 -6.24 15.54
C GLY A 93 -3.70 -7.73 15.30
N ALA A 94 -4.69 -8.42 14.72
CA ALA A 94 -4.66 -9.87 14.55
C ALA A 94 -3.51 -10.36 13.66
N LEU A 95 -3.07 -9.53 12.71
CA LEU A 95 -2.03 -9.89 11.73
C LEU A 95 -0.62 -9.46 12.17
N THR A 96 -0.42 -8.99 13.40
CA THR A 96 0.87 -8.47 13.90
C THR A 96 2.05 -9.40 13.60
N GLY A 97 3.13 -8.84 13.04
CA GLY A 97 4.33 -9.54 12.61
C GLY A 97 4.28 -10.08 11.18
N THR A 98 3.11 -10.03 10.52
CA THR A 98 2.97 -10.33 9.09
C THR A 98 3.56 -9.19 8.26
N ARG A 99 4.14 -9.52 7.11
CA ARG A 99 4.69 -8.55 6.17
C ARG A 99 4.12 -8.75 4.77
N LEU A 100 3.76 -7.66 4.11
CA LEU A 100 3.35 -7.67 2.71
C LEU A 100 4.56 -7.82 1.79
N GLU A 101 4.37 -8.55 0.70
CA GLU A 101 5.40 -8.73 -0.32
C GLU A 101 5.44 -7.50 -1.25
N PRO A 102 6.60 -6.84 -1.44
CA PRO A 102 6.72 -5.73 -2.37
C PRO A 102 6.46 -6.14 -3.82
N VAL A 103 5.77 -5.28 -4.57
CA VAL A 103 5.66 -5.39 -6.03
C VAL A 103 6.82 -4.59 -6.64
N PRO A 104 7.63 -5.22 -7.53
CA PRO A 104 8.77 -4.56 -8.17
C PRO A 104 8.42 -3.34 -9.03
#